data_AF-A0AAD5M1Y4-F1
#
_entry.id   AF-A0AAD5M1Y4-F1
#
_cell.length_a   1.000
_cell.length_b   1.000
_cell.length_c   1.000
_cell.angle_alpha   90.00
_cell.angle_beta   90.00
_cell.angle_gamma   90.00
#
_symmetry.space_group_name_H-M   'P 1'
#
loop_
_entity.id
_entity.type
_entity.pdbx_description
1 polymer ?
#
loop_
_entity_poly.entity_id
_entity_poly.type
_entity_poly.pdbx_seq_one_letter_code
_entity_poly.pdbx_strand_id
1 'polypeptide(L)'
;MTAAQATSTKPDAPLLSPTRKPASRAERSGLSTASDSITVFAVTCQHVPWEQDSLQVSTVFKPFKFKAVMRRTATLEDLQCFLMSQWVIAKSPFAEIPVDEQFYMFKGRILRLDGSFDAYYIEDNDAIYLRFSSLGKVCDPWAMSTSELRSELKARQAYVPKLQPEQLMMRLQEQVMRESRLQRLQRATKQEEEDQVQSITKEIAVLNDKLGKAVGRRLDVRAASQENQFARPASLQWPHSPSKSRTVFLSISLLEKTYQAIPRDVLDPAIFIFDADRKWVFDKHNVLQKQQFDYRYMCFEDDFLELLTLKEELGLVFWFRPAKNYEKLSSFLTAIDDPVTERKLNPLILKETKWLTLCGVNGWEGKVRQDGRRRDTSKVPKFTKSVMRITTNLQSQSFDYLAVQELLYQSNPTLLFAPL
;
A
#
# COMPACT_ATOMS: atom_id res chain seq x y z
N MET A 1 -28.25 -69.36 20.10
CA MET A 1 -29.36 -68.78 19.31
C MET A 1 -28.72 -67.74 18.39
N THR A 2 -28.19 -68.19 17.24
CA THR A 2 -28.80 -68.09 15.87
C THR A 2 -28.73 -66.65 15.33
N ALA A 3 -27.74 -66.34 14.49
CA ALA A 3 -27.75 -66.44 13.01
C ALA A 3 -28.29 -65.12 12.40
N ALA A 4 -27.45 -64.28 11.77
CA ALA A 4 -26.98 -64.36 10.38
C ALA A 4 -28.12 -64.25 9.34
N GLN A 5 -28.08 -63.23 8.48
CA GLN A 5 -28.16 -63.41 7.02
C GLN A 5 -27.99 -62.11 6.24
N ALA A 6 -27.27 -62.25 5.13
CA ALA A 6 -27.04 -61.31 4.05
C ALA A 6 -27.82 -61.76 2.80
N THR A 7 -28.16 -60.85 1.89
CA THR A 7 -28.33 -61.03 0.42
C THR A 7 -28.53 -59.63 -0.20
N SER A 8 -27.73 -59.15 -1.15
CA SER A 8 -27.53 -59.55 -2.56
C SER A 8 -28.74 -59.31 -3.48
N THR A 9 -28.65 -58.33 -4.39
CA THR A 9 -28.71 -58.51 -5.87
C THR A 9 -28.79 -57.18 -6.66
N LYS A 10 -27.90 -57.03 -7.65
CA LYS A 10 -27.94 -56.17 -8.88
C LYS A 10 -28.66 -56.96 -10.01
N PRO A 11 -28.73 -56.55 -11.30
CA PRO A 11 -28.78 -55.24 -11.99
C PRO A 11 -29.92 -55.20 -13.07
N ASP A 12 -30.08 -54.10 -13.82
CA ASP A 12 -30.11 -54.07 -15.31
C ASP A 12 -30.63 -52.73 -15.90
N ALA A 13 -29.99 -52.30 -16.98
CA ALA A 13 -30.21 -51.08 -17.78
C ALA A 13 -31.14 -51.39 -19.00
N PRO A 14 -31.15 -50.61 -20.11
CA PRO A 14 -31.20 -49.16 -20.36
C PRO A 14 -32.45 -48.79 -21.22
N LEU A 15 -32.66 -47.51 -21.60
CA LEU A 15 -32.91 -47.04 -22.99
C LEU A 15 -33.59 -45.65 -23.10
N LEU A 16 -33.05 -44.89 -24.06
CA LEU A 16 -33.67 -43.91 -24.97
C LEU A 16 -33.91 -42.45 -24.51
N SER A 17 -33.17 -41.58 -25.19
CA SER A 17 -33.44 -40.17 -25.46
C SER A 17 -34.63 -39.99 -26.41
N PRO A 18 -35.20 -38.77 -26.49
CA PRO A 18 -35.00 -38.02 -27.75
C PRO A 18 -34.79 -36.51 -27.59
N THR A 19 -33.86 -36.02 -28.41
CA THR A 19 -33.84 -34.75 -29.16
C THR A 19 -34.94 -33.69 -28.95
N ARG A 20 -34.53 -32.45 -28.61
CA ARG A 20 -34.94 -31.24 -29.36
C ARG A 20 -33.95 -30.07 -29.19
N LYS A 21 -33.59 -29.48 -30.32
CA LYS A 21 -32.64 -28.38 -30.54
C LYS A 21 -33.42 -27.01 -30.64
N PRO A 22 -32.79 -25.85 -30.89
CA PRO A 22 -32.85 -24.65 -30.03
C PRO A 22 -33.57 -23.43 -30.66
N ALA A 23 -33.84 -22.40 -29.85
CA ALA A 23 -34.12 -21.01 -30.30
C ALA A 23 -33.85 -20.05 -29.13
N SER A 24 -32.69 -19.39 -29.09
CA SER A 24 -32.44 -18.03 -29.59
C SER A 24 -33.31 -16.92 -28.94
N ARG A 25 -32.72 -16.18 -28.00
CA ARG A 25 -32.79 -14.71 -28.03
C ARG A 25 -31.60 -14.12 -27.30
N ALA A 26 -30.69 -13.58 -28.08
CA ALA A 26 -29.62 -12.72 -27.63
C ALA A 26 -30.22 -11.38 -27.19
N GLU A 27 -30.03 -11.02 -25.93
CA GLU A 27 -30.02 -9.61 -25.52
C GLU A 27 -28.57 -9.21 -25.30
N ARG A 28 -28.10 -8.39 -26.24
CA ARG A 28 -26.80 -7.72 -26.21
C ARG A 28 -26.84 -6.68 -25.09
N SER A 29 -26.26 -6.98 -23.94
CA SER A 29 -25.67 -5.95 -23.10
C SER A 29 -24.21 -5.78 -23.52
N GLY A 30 -23.95 -4.70 -24.25
CA GLY A 30 -22.59 -4.30 -24.62
C GLY A 30 -21.81 -3.83 -23.40
N LEU A 31 -21.25 -4.76 -22.64
CA LEU A 31 -20.08 -4.53 -21.82
C LEU A 31 -18.90 -5.07 -22.61
N SER A 32 -18.08 -4.16 -23.14
CA SER A 32 -16.78 -4.48 -23.72
C SER A 32 -16.04 -5.41 -22.75
N THR A 33 -15.90 -6.70 -23.10
CA THR A 33 -15.05 -7.63 -22.37
C THR A 33 -13.63 -7.10 -22.51
N ALA A 34 -13.15 -6.38 -21.50
CA ALA A 34 -11.75 -5.97 -21.41
C ALA A 34 -10.90 -7.22 -21.66
N SER A 35 -9.90 -7.11 -22.54
CA SER A 35 -9.00 -8.22 -22.82
C SER A 35 -8.41 -8.74 -21.51
N ASP A 36 -8.56 -10.04 -21.26
CA ASP A 36 -8.04 -10.70 -20.05
C ASP A 36 -6.49 -10.69 -20.00
N SER A 37 -5.86 -10.39 -21.14
CA SER A 37 -4.43 -10.15 -21.27
C SER A 37 -4.07 -8.67 -21.16
N ILE A 38 -2.92 -8.41 -20.55
CA ILE A 38 -2.21 -7.12 -20.51
C ILE A 38 -0.80 -7.29 -21.06
N THR A 39 -0.30 -6.26 -21.70
CA THR A 39 1.10 -6.12 -22.07
C THR A 39 1.83 -5.36 -20.97
N VAL A 40 2.89 -5.92 -20.42
CA VAL A 40 3.76 -5.25 -19.45
C VAL A 40 5.20 -5.22 -19.96
N PHE A 41 5.93 -4.16 -19.62
CA PHE A 41 7.33 -4.01 -19.97
C PHE A 41 8.22 -4.16 -18.73
N ALA A 42 8.99 -5.25 -18.64
CA ALA A 42 10.00 -5.39 -17.60
C ALA A 42 11.28 -4.62 -18.01
N VAL A 43 11.71 -3.67 -17.20
CA VAL A 43 12.82 -2.76 -17.48
C VAL A 43 13.96 -3.01 -16.50
N THR A 44 15.14 -3.41 -16.98
CA THR A 44 16.31 -3.55 -16.11
C THR A 44 16.93 -2.20 -15.80
N CYS A 45 17.37 -2.00 -14.56
CA CYS A 45 17.80 -0.69 -14.05
C CYS A 45 19.27 -0.65 -13.64
N GLN A 46 19.98 -1.78 -13.74
CA GLN A 46 21.35 -1.95 -13.31
C GLN A 46 22.18 -2.69 -14.37
N HIS A 47 23.47 -2.39 -14.39
CA HIS A 47 24.43 -2.97 -15.31
C HIS A 47 24.96 -4.30 -14.77
N VAL A 48 24.95 -5.36 -15.58
CA VAL A 48 25.72 -6.57 -15.25
C VAL A 48 27.16 -6.30 -15.68
N PRO A 49 28.13 -6.27 -14.77
CA PRO A 49 29.53 -6.15 -15.16
C PRO A 49 29.92 -7.40 -15.94
N TRP A 50 29.86 -7.32 -17.27
CA TRP A 50 30.34 -8.37 -18.15
C TRP A 50 31.85 -8.24 -18.33
N GLU A 51 32.57 -9.35 -18.36
CA GLU A 51 33.97 -9.41 -18.75
C GLU A 51 34.12 -8.95 -20.21
N GLN A 52 34.32 -7.65 -20.42
CA GLN A 52 34.95 -7.14 -21.62
C GLN A 52 35.86 -5.97 -21.25
N ASP A 53 37.16 -6.27 -21.33
CA ASP A 53 38.25 -5.33 -21.49
C ASP A 53 37.91 -4.30 -22.58
N SER A 54 37.39 -3.15 -22.19
CA SER A 54 37.80 -1.87 -22.77
C SER A 54 37.28 -0.73 -21.89
N LEU A 55 38.24 -0.02 -21.33
CA LEU A 55 38.10 1.27 -20.68
C LEU A 55 37.50 2.29 -21.65
N GLN A 56 36.19 2.26 -21.83
CA GLN A 56 35.41 3.46 -22.13
C GLN A 56 34.21 3.47 -21.19
N VAL A 57 34.38 4.23 -20.11
CA VAL A 57 33.36 4.52 -19.10
C VAL A 57 32.26 5.36 -19.77
N SER A 58 31.42 4.71 -20.58
CA SER A 58 30.10 5.21 -20.88
C SER A 58 29.32 5.16 -19.57
N THR A 59 29.28 6.28 -18.87
CA THR A 59 28.50 6.51 -17.64
C THR A 59 26.99 6.35 -17.82
N VAL A 60 26.52 6.06 -19.05
CA VAL A 60 25.12 5.95 -19.40
C VAL A 60 24.74 4.49 -19.56
N PHE A 61 24.20 3.91 -18.50
CA PHE A 61 23.51 2.62 -18.55
C PHE A 61 22.34 2.69 -19.54
N LYS A 62 22.23 1.70 -20.43
CA LYS A 62 21.08 1.54 -21.32
C LYS A 62 20.14 0.48 -20.73
N PRO A 63 18.93 0.84 -20.28
CA PRO A 63 17.99 -0.13 -19.74
C PRO A 63 17.53 -1.11 -20.82
N PHE A 64 17.50 -2.40 -20.49
CA PHE A 64 16.88 -3.41 -21.35
C PHE A 64 15.39 -3.48 -21.04
N LYS A 65 14.56 -3.46 -22.09
CA LYS A 65 13.10 -3.54 -21.98
C LYS A 65 12.63 -4.87 -22.57
N PHE A 66 11.94 -5.66 -21.78
CA PHE A 66 11.36 -6.94 -22.16
C PHE A 66 9.85 -6.80 -22.20
N LYS A 67 9.25 -7.06 -23.36
CA LYS A 67 7.79 -7.07 -23.53
C LYS A 67 7.26 -8.45 -23.12
N ALA A 68 6.33 -8.48 -22.17
CA ALA A 68 5.60 -9.67 -21.77
C ALA A 68 4.10 -9.46 -21.97
N VAL A 69 3.41 -10.46 -22.51
CA VAL A 69 1.94 -10.47 -22.62
C VAL A 69 1.42 -11.51 -21.63
N MET A 70 0.77 -11.04 -20.58
CA MET A 70 0.37 -11.85 -19.42
C MET A 70 -1.12 -11.71 -19.16
N ARG A 71 -1.73 -12.64 -18.43
CA ARG A 71 -3.09 -12.45 -17.92
C ARG A 71 -3.10 -11.41 -16.79
N ARG A 72 -4.21 -10.69 -16.61
CA ARG A 72 -4.37 -9.74 -15.49
C ARG A 72 -4.21 -10.39 -14.12
N THR A 73 -4.66 -11.65 -14.01
CA THR A 73 -4.56 -12.46 -12.79
C THR A 73 -3.25 -13.24 -12.67
N ALA A 74 -2.34 -13.13 -13.65
CA ALA A 74 -1.02 -13.75 -13.54
C ALA A 74 -0.22 -13.10 -12.43
N THR A 75 0.60 -13.89 -11.74
CA THR A 75 1.44 -13.42 -10.64
C THR A 75 2.75 -12.84 -11.15
N LEU A 76 3.48 -12.14 -10.29
CA LEU A 76 4.84 -11.71 -10.60
C LEU A 76 5.83 -12.88 -10.70
N GLU A 77 5.56 -13.99 -10.01
CA GLU A 77 6.29 -15.24 -10.21
C GLU A 77 6.13 -15.75 -11.65
N ASP A 78 4.93 -15.69 -12.24
CA ASP A 78 4.72 -16.05 -13.65
C ASP A 78 5.59 -15.17 -14.58
N LEU A 79 5.71 -13.87 -14.28
CA LEU A 79 6.58 -12.95 -15.02
C LEU A 79 8.04 -13.33 -14.88
N GLN A 80 8.48 -13.64 -13.66
CA GLN A 80 9.84 -14.03 -13.36
C GLN A 80 10.23 -15.29 -14.12
N CYS A 81 9.39 -16.33 -14.09
CA CYS A 81 9.58 -17.54 -14.88
C CYS A 81 9.64 -17.24 -16.38
N PHE A 82 8.75 -16.38 -16.88
CA PHE A 82 8.77 -15.95 -18.28
C PHE A 82 10.10 -15.26 -18.63
N LEU A 83 10.56 -14.27 -17.86
CA LEU A 83 11.80 -13.55 -18.10
C LEU A 83 13.02 -14.46 -18.07
N MET A 84 13.10 -15.37 -17.09
CA MET A 84 14.18 -16.36 -17.01
C MET A 84 14.24 -17.23 -18.27
N SER A 85 13.08 -17.71 -18.75
CA SER A 85 13.03 -18.49 -19.99
C SER A 85 13.56 -17.70 -21.19
N GLN A 86 13.19 -16.42 -21.31
CA GLN A 86 13.64 -15.55 -22.40
C GLN A 86 15.14 -15.25 -22.31
N TRP A 87 15.69 -15.05 -21.11
CA TRP A 87 17.11 -14.81 -20.92
C TRP A 87 17.96 -16.04 -21.25
N VAL A 88 17.52 -17.24 -20.88
CA VAL A 88 18.20 -18.49 -21.26
C VAL A 88 18.23 -18.65 -22.78
N ILE A 89 17.10 -18.43 -23.46
CA ILE A 89 17.01 -18.52 -24.93
C ILE A 89 17.92 -17.49 -25.60
N ALA A 90 17.93 -16.26 -25.08
CA ALA A 90 18.73 -15.16 -25.61
C ALA A 90 20.22 -15.22 -25.20
N LYS A 91 20.62 -16.19 -24.35
CA LYS A 91 21.95 -16.25 -23.72
C LYS A 91 22.33 -14.93 -23.04
N SER A 92 21.36 -14.33 -22.36
CA SER A 92 21.51 -13.07 -21.67
C SER A 92 22.33 -13.24 -20.39
N PRO A 93 23.19 -12.27 -20.02
CA PRO A 93 23.92 -12.27 -18.75
C PRO A 93 23.00 -12.38 -17.53
N PHE A 94 21.78 -11.86 -17.64
CA PHE A 94 20.80 -11.91 -16.56
C PHE A 94 20.34 -13.34 -16.22
N ALA A 95 20.58 -14.32 -17.11
CA ALA A 95 20.24 -15.72 -16.86
C ALA A 95 21.09 -16.38 -15.76
N GLU A 96 22.27 -15.83 -15.47
CA GLU A 96 23.18 -16.36 -14.45
C GLU A 96 22.89 -15.83 -13.05
N ILE A 97 22.06 -14.79 -12.95
CA ILE A 97 21.75 -14.15 -11.67
C ILE A 97 20.68 -14.97 -10.92
N PRO A 98 20.91 -15.30 -9.63
CA PRO A 98 19.94 -16.01 -8.82
C PRO A 98 18.58 -15.30 -8.75
N VAL A 99 17.52 -16.10 -8.71
CA VAL A 99 16.13 -15.63 -8.76
C VAL A 99 15.74 -14.86 -7.49
N ASP A 100 16.33 -15.24 -6.36
CA ASP A 100 16.19 -14.60 -5.05
C ASP A 100 16.86 -13.23 -4.95
N GLU A 101 17.74 -12.90 -5.89
CA GLU A 101 18.32 -11.55 -5.99
C GLU A 101 17.41 -10.57 -6.74
N GLN A 102 16.32 -11.04 -7.35
CA GLN A 102 15.46 -10.23 -8.20
C GLN A 102 14.34 -9.53 -7.41
N PHE A 103 14.24 -8.22 -7.58
CA PHE A 103 13.18 -7.41 -6.98
C PHE A 103 12.45 -6.60 -8.05
N TYR A 104 11.13 -6.56 -7.95
CA TYR A 104 10.26 -5.86 -8.89
C TYR A 104 9.70 -4.60 -8.25
N MET A 105 9.73 -3.51 -8.99
CA MET A 105 9.31 -2.18 -8.55
C MET A 105 8.28 -1.60 -9.49
N PHE A 106 7.25 -0.98 -8.93
CA PHE A 106 6.27 -0.22 -9.72
C PHE A 106 5.74 0.96 -8.90
N LYS A 107 5.81 2.16 -9.48
CA LYS A 107 5.35 3.43 -8.85
C LYS A 107 5.90 3.61 -7.42
N GLY A 108 7.18 3.29 -7.22
CA GLY A 108 7.89 3.44 -5.94
C GLY A 108 7.61 2.33 -4.91
N ARG A 109 6.84 1.29 -5.26
CA ARG A 109 6.53 0.15 -4.38
C ARG A 109 7.28 -1.09 -4.80
N ILE A 110 7.81 -1.82 -3.82
CA ILE A 110 8.28 -3.20 -4.00
C ILE A 110 7.05 -4.08 -4.21
N LEU A 111 7.10 -4.93 -5.24
CA LEU A 111 6.04 -5.86 -5.57
C LEU A 111 6.40 -7.26 -5.08
N ARG A 112 5.42 -7.95 -4.50
CA ARG A 112 5.54 -9.35 -4.07
C ARG A 112 5.34 -10.30 -5.23
N LEU A 113 6.14 -11.37 -5.26
CA LEU A 113 6.10 -12.40 -6.29
C LEU A 113 4.73 -13.12 -6.37
N ASP A 114 4.06 -13.32 -5.23
CA ASP A 114 2.74 -13.95 -5.14
C ASP A 114 1.58 -13.04 -5.54
N GLY A 115 1.83 -11.74 -5.72
CA GLY A 115 0.80 -10.77 -6.10
C GLY A 115 0.50 -10.81 -7.60
N SER A 116 -0.78 -10.75 -7.96
CA SER A 116 -1.20 -10.60 -9.36
C SER A 116 -0.99 -9.19 -9.89
N PHE A 117 -0.86 -9.05 -11.21
CA PHE A 117 -0.65 -7.73 -11.84
C PHE A 117 -1.77 -6.74 -11.54
N ASP A 118 -3.01 -7.19 -11.65
CA ASP A 118 -4.17 -6.35 -11.38
C ASP A 118 -4.19 -5.86 -9.92
N ALA A 119 -3.73 -6.65 -8.95
CA ALA A 119 -3.63 -6.27 -7.54
C ALA A 119 -2.72 -5.03 -7.32
N TYR A 120 -1.72 -4.85 -8.18
CA TYR A 120 -0.84 -3.67 -8.16
C TYR A 120 -1.36 -2.51 -9.01
N TYR A 121 -2.56 -2.62 -9.58
CA TYR A 121 -3.15 -1.65 -10.50
C TYR A 121 -2.22 -1.39 -11.70
N ILE A 122 -1.62 -2.48 -12.22
CA ILE A 122 -0.80 -2.46 -13.44
C ILE A 122 -1.75 -2.55 -14.64
N GLU A 123 -1.63 -1.57 -15.53
CA GLU A 123 -2.44 -1.43 -16.74
C GLU A 123 -1.67 -1.88 -18.00
N ASP A 124 -2.37 -1.88 -19.14
CA ASP A 124 -1.76 -2.24 -20.41
C ASP A 124 -0.68 -1.23 -20.81
N ASN A 125 0.49 -1.74 -21.19
CA ASN A 125 1.72 -1.02 -21.52
C ASN A 125 2.44 -0.36 -20.34
N ASP A 126 2.11 -0.71 -19.11
CA ASP A 126 2.88 -0.26 -17.94
C ASP A 126 4.28 -0.88 -17.90
N ALA A 127 5.22 -0.13 -17.29
CA ALA A 127 6.60 -0.56 -17.09
C ALA A 127 6.83 -0.99 -15.64
N ILE A 128 7.32 -2.22 -15.47
CA ILE A 128 7.74 -2.78 -14.20
C ILE A 128 9.27 -2.75 -14.17
N TYR A 129 9.84 -2.20 -13.11
CA TYR A 129 11.28 -2.02 -13.00
C TYR A 129 11.89 -3.19 -12.24
N LEU A 130 12.82 -3.87 -12.88
CA LEU A 130 13.53 -5.02 -12.34
C LEU A 130 14.89 -4.59 -11.80
N ARG A 131 15.18 -5.06 -10.58
CA ARG A 131 16.41 -4.82 -9.83
C ARG A 131 17.03 -6.12 -9.37
N PHE A 132 18.31 -6.04 -9.09
CA PHE A 132 19.16 -7.10 -8.58
C PHE A 132 19.93 -6.59 -7.37
N SER A 133 19.93 -7.32 -6.26
CA SER A 133 20.66 -6.93 -5.05
C SER A 133 22.17 -6.84 -5.26
N SER A 134 22.73 -7.68 -6.13
CA SER A 134 24.17 -7.75 -6.42
C SER A 134 24.69 -6.65 -7.36
N LEU A 135 23.83 -6.04 -8.18
CA LEU A 135 24.25 -5.13 -9.27
C LEU A 135 24.40 -3.64 -8.86
N GLY A 136 24.60 -3.37 -7.57
CA GLY A 136 24.95 -2.04 -7.06
C GLY A 136 23.81 -1.03 -7.05
N LYS A 137 24.13 0.26 -7.04
CA LYS A 137 23.15 1.35 -6.83
C LYS A 137 22.28 1.59 -8.06
N VAL A 138 20.98 1.77 -7.85
CA VAL A 138 20.03 2.21 -8.88
C VAL A 138 20.12 3.72 -9.06
N CYS A 139 20.17 4.17 -10.32
CA CYS A 139 20.22 5.59 -10.67
C CYS A 139 18.90 6.12 -11.24
N ASP A 140 18.00 5.23 -11.69
CA ASP A 140 16.70 5.62 -12.23
C ASP A 140 15.70 5.87 -11.09
N PRO A 141 15.17 7.10 -10.92
CA PRO A 141 14.17 7.41 -9.92
C PRO A 141 12.94 6.50 -10.00
N TRP A 142 12.59 5.99 -11.18
CA TRP A 142 11.41 5.16 -11.36
C TRP A 142 11.55 3.74 -10.81
N ALA A 143 12.79 3.31 -10.61
CA ALA A 143 13.14 2.02 -10.03
C ALA A 143 13.50 2.13 -8.53
N MET A 144 13.53 3.33 -7.96
CA MET A 144 13.84 3.52 -6.54
C MET A 144 12.62 3.23 -5.66
N SER A 145 12.87 2.69 -4.46
CA SER A 145 11.83 2.59 -3.43
C SER A 145 11.50 3.96 -2.85
N THR A 146 10.37 4.06 -2.14
CA THR A 146 10.01 5.31 -1.44
C THR A 146 11.07 5.78 -0.46
N SER A 147 11.73 4.85 0.24
CA SER A 147 12.80 5.16 1.18
C SER A 147 14.04 5.74 0.49
N GLU A 148 14.47 5.11 -0.60
CA GLU A 148 15.59 5.58 -1.42
C GLU A 148 15.30 6.95 -2.03
N LEU A 149 14.11 7.16 -2.60
CA LEU A 149 13.69 8.43 -3.18
C LEU A 149 13.79 9.58 -2.16
N ARG A 150 13.29 9.36 -0.93
CA ARG A 150 13.35 10.37 0.13
C ARG A 150 14.77 10.62 0.58
N SER A 151 15.58 9.57 0.74
CA SER A 151 17.00 9.70 1.10
C SER A 151 17.76 10.52 0.06
N GLU A 152 17.59 10.22 -1.22
CA GLU A 152 18.22 10.94 -2.34
C GLU A 152 17.76 12.40 -2.44
N LEU A 153 16.47 12.68 -2.22
CA LEU A 153 15.94 14.05 -2.20
C LEU A 153 16.42 14.85 -0.97
N LYS A 154 16.52 14.20 0.20
CA LYS A 154 17.07 14.82 1.42
C LYS A 154 18.56 15.15 1.24
N ALA A 155 19.34 14.24 0.67
CA ALA A 155 20.75 14.47 0.36
C ALA A 155 20.95 15.67 -0.58
N ARG A 156 20.02 15.91 -1.50
CA ARG A 156 20.01 17.07 -2.41
C ARG A 156 19.31 18.32 -1.85
N GLN A 157 18.86 18.30 -0.59
CA GLN A 157 18.09 19.39 0.04
C GLN A 157 16.83 19.80 -0.76
N ALA A 158 16.26 18.87 -1.55
CA ALA A 158 15.12 19.12 -2.42
C ALA A 158 13.83 18.43 -1.94
N TYR A 159 13.89 17.77 -0.78
CA TYR A 159 12.78 17.05 -0.18
C TYR A 159 11.67 18.00 0.32
N VAL A 160 10.43 17.70 -0.03
CA VAL A 160 9.24 18.40 0.46
C VAL A 160 8.34 17.38 1.18
N PRO A 161 7.90 17.66 2.43
CA PRO A 161 6.98 16.80 3.15
C PRO A 161 5.63 16.60 2.43
N LYS A 162 4.93 15.50 2.74
CA LYS A 162 3.57 15.17 2.24
C LYS A 162 3.48 14.87 0.75
N LEU A 163 4.61 14.61 0.09
CA LEU A 163 4.62 14.14 -1.29
C LEU A 163 4.35 12.64 -1.38
N GLN A 164 3.50 12.25 -2.30
CA GLN A 164 3.24 10.85 -2.68
C GLN A 164 4.46 10.26 -3.41
N PRO A 165 4.60 8.91 -3.43
CA PRO A 165 5.71 8.23 -4.11
C PRO A 165 5.94 8.71 -5.55
N GLU A 166 4.88 8.82 -6.34
CA GLU A 166 4.93 9.25 -7.74
C GLU A 166 5.42 10.71 -7.86
N GLN A 167 5.07 11.57 -6.89
CA GLN A 167 5.54 12.95 -6.86
C GLN A 167 7.02 13.03 -6.46
N LEU A 168 7.49 12.15 -5.57
CA LEU A 168 8.90 12.05 -5.21
C LEU A 168 9.74 11.60 -6.41
N MET A 169 9.26 10.63 -7.19
CA MET A 169 9.91 10.16 -8.42
C MET A 169 10.05 11.30 -9.43
N MET A 170 8.95 12.00 -9.73
CA MET A 170 8.95 13.16 -10.62
C MET A 170 9.92 14.23 -10.15
N ARG A 171 9.92 14.53 -8.84
CA ARG A 171 10.79 15.54 -8.25
C ARG A 171 12.27 15.18 -8.38
N LEU A 172 12.63 13.92 -8.10
CA LEU A 172 14.00 13.46 -8.21
C LEU A 172 14.45 13.44 -9.68
N GLN A 173 13.57 13.01 -10.59
CA GLN A 173 13.82 13.04 -12.03
C GLN A 173 14.13 14.46 -12.53
N GLU A 174 13.38 15.47 -12.07
CA GLU A 174 13.65 16.87 -12.39
C GLU A 174 15.03 17.31 -11.91
N GLN A 175 15.43 16.93 -10.68
CA GLN A 175 16.75 17.27 -10.14
C GLN A 175 17.88 16.60 -10.93
N VAL A 176 17.75 15.31 -11.23
CA VAL A 176 18.73 14.57 -12.03
C VAL A 176 18.87 15.17 -13.43
N MET A 177 17.76 15.53 -14.08
CA MET A 177 17.80 16.21 -15.38
C MET A 177 18.48 17.59 -15.29
N ARG A 178 18.25 18.33 -14.22
CA ARG A 178 18.90 19.63 -13.98
C ARG A 178 20.40 19.47 -13.78
N GLU A 179 20.84 18.53 -12.96
CA GLU A 179 22.26 18.22 -12.71
C GLU A 179 22.96 17.82 -14.01
N SER A 180 22.35 16.92 -14.80
CA SER A 180 22.87 16.51 -16.11
C SER A 180 23.02 17.70 -17.07
N ARG A 181 22.03 18.59 -17.14
CA ARG A 181 22.10 19.81 -17.96
C ARG A 181 23.19 20.76 -17.48
N LEU A 182 23.34 20.93 -16.18
CA LEU A 182 24.38 21.79 -15.61
C LEU A 182 25.79 21.24 -15.87
N GLN A 183 25.96 19.91 -15.82
CA GLN A 183 27.22 19.27 -16.23
C GLN A 183 27.51 19.46 -17.72
N ARG A 184 26.50 19.34 -18.59
CA ARG A 184 26.65 19.62 -20.03
C ARG A 184 27.03 21.08 -20.26
N LEU A 185 26.40 22.02 -19.55
CA LEU A 185 26.75 23.44 -19.59
C LEU A 185 28.22 23.64 -19.20
N GLN A 186 28.67 23.08 -18.08
CA GLN A 186 30.05 23.18 -17.63
C GLN A 186 31.06 22.63 -18.65
N ARG A 187 30.71 21.55 -19.37
CA ARG A 187 31.55 21.00 -20.44
C ARG A 187 31.59 21.92 -21.66
N ALA A 188 30.44 22.39 -22.13
CA ALA A 188 30.34 23.31 -23.26
C ALA A 188 31.06 24.64 -22.98
N THR A 189 30.95 25.18 -21.75
CA THR A 189 31.70 26.37 -21.32
C THR A 189 33.20 26.14 -21.32
N LYS A 190 33.67 24.94 -20.93
CA LYS A 190 35.10 24.58 -21.00
C LYS A 190 35.61 24.38 -22.43
N GLN A 191 34.72 24.07 -23.37
CA GLN A 191 35.03 23.84 -24.79
C GLN A 191 34.79 25.09 -25.66
N GLU A 192 34.41 26.23 -25.05
CA GLU A 192 34.14 27.51 -25.73
C GLU A 192 33.05 27.43 -26.82
N GLU A 193 32.11 26.49 -26.70
CA GLU A 193 31.01 26.31 -27.66
C GLU A 193 29.82 27.24 -27.32
N GLU A 194 29.92 28.50 -27.74
CA GLU A 194 28.97 29.57 -27.37
C GLU A 194 27.49 29.23 -27.69
N ASP A 195 27.23 28.63 -28.86
CA ASP A 195 25.87 28.26 -29.28
C ASP A 195 25.25 27.20 -28.38
N GLN A 196 26.04 26.20 -27.94
CA GLN A 196 25.58 25.17 -27.02
C GLN A 196 25.34 25.74 -25.62
N VAL A 197 26.20 26.65 -25.16
CA VAL A 197 26.04 27.35 -23.88
C VAL A 197 24.72 28.14 -23.86
N GLN A 198 24.40 28.89 -24.92
CA GLN A 198 23.14 29.64 -25.00
C GLN A 198 21.92 28.72 -25.01
N SER A 199 21.97 27.62 -25.76
CA SER A 199 20.89 26.63 -25.84
C SER A 199 20.62 25.97 -24.49
N ILE A 200 21.67 25.45 -23.83
CA ILE A 200 21.56 24.78 -22.52
C ILE A 200 21.10 25.75 -21.43
N THR A 201 21.55 27.01 -21.48
CA THR A 201 21.12 28.04 -20.51
C THR A 201 19.64 28.33 -20.63
N LYS A 202 19.10 28.45 -21.86
CA LYS A 202 17.66 28.59 -22.10
C LYS A 202 16.89 27.36 -21.59
N GLU A 203 17.40 26.15 -21.82
CA GLU A 203 16.80 24.92 -21.30
C GLU A 203 16.73 24.88 -19.76
N ILE A 204 17.77 25.36 -19.07
CA ILE A 204 17.80 25.45 -17.60
C ILE A 204 16.82 26.51 -17.09
N ALA A 205 16.74 27.66 -17.76
CA ALA A 205 15.81 28.73 -17.40
C ALA A 205 14.34 28.27 -17.51
N VAL A 206 13.99 27.55 -18.58
CA VAL A 206 12.65 26.96 -18.75
C VAL A 206 12.33 25.94 -17.66
N LEU A 207 13.30 25.10 -17.26
CA LEU A 207 13.12 24.17 -16.14
C LEU A 207 12.92 24.90 -14.80
N ASN A 208 13.69 25.96 -14.54
CA ASN A 208 13.54 26.76 -13.31
C ASN A 208 12.18 27.46 -13.24
N ASP A 209 11.67 27.98 -14.36
CA ASP A 209 10.35 28.58 -14.44
C ASP A 209 9.23 27.54 -14.22
N LYS A 210 9.38 26.33 -14.79
CA LYS A 210 8.48 25.20 -14.49
C LYS A 210 8.53 24.82 -13.01
N LEU A 211 9.71 24.80 -12.40
CA LEU A 211 9.90 24.51 -10.96
C LEU A 211 9.19 25.56 -10.10
N GLY A 212 9.40 26.85 -10.39
CA GLY A 212 8.79 27.95 -9.63
C GLY A 212 7.27 27.93 -9.73
N LYS A 213 6.72 27.65 -10.92
CA LYS A 213 5.28 27.54 -11.16
C LYS A 213 4.66 26.28 -10.55
N ALA A 214 5.37 25.15 -10.54
CA ALA A 214 4.91 23.89 -9.95
C ALA A 214 4.98 23.87 -8.40
N VAL A 215 5.86 24.68 -7.79
CA VAL A 215 5.89 24.88 -6.34
C VAL A 215 4.79 25.86 -5.90
N GLY A 216 4.45 26.85 -6.75
CA GLY A 216 3.40 27.84 -6.47
C GLY A 216 1.97 27.33 -6.68
N ARG A 217 1.74 26.44 -7.66
CA ARG A 217 0.51 25.64 -7.70
C ARG A 217 0.71 24.51 -6.72
N ARG A 218 -0.01 24.51 -5.59
CA ARG A 218 -0.20 23.30 -4.79
C ARG A 218 -0.41 22.15 -5.78
N LEU A 219 0.52 21.19 -5.79
CA LEU A 219 0.38 19.94 -6.53
C LEU A 219 -0.84 19.23 -5.92
N ASP A 220 -2.04 19.65 -6.32
CA ASP A 220 -3.35 19.14 -5.94
C ASP A 220 -3.54 17.76 -6.60
N VAL A 221 -2.65 16.83 -6.25
CA VAL A 221 -2.77 15.41 -6.60
C VAL A 221 -3.83 14.73 -5.74
N ARG A 222 -4.47 15.44 -4.80
CA ARG A 222 -5.76 15.01 -4.25
C ARG A 222 -6.80 14.75 -5.35
N ALA A 223 -6.72 15.44 -6.49
CA ALA A 223 -7.65 15.23 -7.61
C ALA A 223 -7.37 13.93 -8.40
N ALA A 224 -6.11 13.64 -8.74
CA ALA A 224 -5.78 12.49 -9.60
C ALA A 224 -6.07 11.13 -8.94
N SER A 225 -6.05 11.05 -7.61
CA SER A 225 -6.41 9.83 -6.87
C SER A 225 -7.91 9.72 -6.55
N GLN A 226 -8.69 10.78 -6.75
CA GLN A 226 -10.13 10.81 -6.45
C GLN A 226 -11.01 10.51 -7.67
N GLU A 227 -10.49 10.67 -8.89
CA GLU A 227 -11.29 10.50 -10.12
C GLU A 227 -11.42 9.05 -10.61
N ASN A 228 -10.50 8.15 -10.25
CA ASN A 228 -10.67 6.73 -10.55
C ASN A 228 -11.56 6.08 -9.49
N GLN A 229 -12.83 5.87 -9.86
CA GLN A 229 -13.79 5.07 -9.14
C GLN A 229 -13.12 3.81 -8.57
N PHE A 230 -13.35 3.54 -7.28
CA PHE A 230 -12.78 2.46 -6.47
C PHE A 230 -13.07 1.05 -7.01
N ALA A 231 -12.61 0.73 -8.21
CA ALA A 231 -12.70 -0.60 -8.80
C ALA A 231 -11.53 -1.42 -8.27
N ARG A 232 -11.72 -2.03 -7.09
CA ARG A 232 -10.76 -2.99 -6.58
C ARG A 232 -10.68 -4.17 -7.56
N PRO A 233 -9.46 -4.59 -7.96
CA PRO A 233 -9.24 -5.77 -8.78
C PRO A 233 -9.90 -7.02 -8.19
N ALA A 234 -10.37 -7.93 -9.04
CA ALA A 234 -11.05 -9.15 -8.62
C ALA A 234 -10.13 -10.13 -7.86
N SER A 235 -8.82 -10.07 -8.13
CA SER A 235 -7.81 -10.87 -7.44
C SER A 235 -7.56 -10.44 -5.99
N LEU A 236 -7.83 -9.18 -5.65
CA LEU A 236 -7.63 -8.64 -4.30
C LEU A 236 -8.82 -8.95 -3.41
N GLN A 237 -8.62 -9.92 -2.52
CA GLN A 237 -9.58 -10.24 -1.47
C GLN A 237 -9.35 -9.35 -0.25
N TRP A 238 -10.39 -8.63 0.16
CA TRP A 238 -10.39 -7.87 1.41
C TRP A 238 -11.77 -7.99 2.07
N PRO A 239 -11.87 -8.07 3.41
CA PRO A 239 -13.13 -8.38 4.09
C PRO A 239 -14.27 -7.40 3.79
N HIS A 240 -13.93 -6.15 3.48
CA HIS A 240 -14.90 -5.09 3.19
C HIS A 240 -14.84 -4.72 1.71
N SER A 241 -15.99 -4.49 1.09
CA SER A 241 -16.06 -3.98 -0.29
C SER A 241 -15.39 -2.60 -0.41
N PRO A 242 -14.97 -2.20 -1.62
CA PRO A 242 -14.44 -0.86 -1.86
C PRO A 242 -15.48 0.18 -1.43
N SER A 243 -15.08 1.07 -0.53
CA SER A 243 -15.99 2.05 0.04
C SER A 243 -15.24 3.32 0.39
N LYS A 244 -15.98 4.42 0.56
CA LYS A 244 -15.42 5.68 1.03
C LYS A 244 -14.95 5.59 2.49
N SER A 245 -15.46 4.64 3.27
CA SER A 245 -15.15 4.49 4.69
C SER A 245 -13.66 4.28 4.94
N ARG A 246 -13.12 4.96 5.95
CA ARG A 246 -11.74 4.78 6.38
C ARG A 246 -11.60 3.50 7.19
N THR A 247 -10.53 2.75 6.93
CA THR A 247 -10.15 1.58 7.73
C THR A 247 -9.15 1.98 8.81
N VAL A 248 -9.36 1.48 10.03
CA VAL A 248 -8.48 1.71 11.18
C VAL A 248 -7.60 0.49 11.43
N PHE A 249 -6.30 0.72 11.59
CA PHE A 249 -5.31 -0.28 12.00
C PHE A 249 -4.82 0.03 13.41
N LEU A 250 -4.90 -0.98 14.29
CA LEU A 250 -4.54 -0.83 15.70
C LEU A 250 -3.21 -1.50 16.08
N SER A 251 -2.76 -2.47 15.29
CA SER A 251 -1.54 -3.24 15.54
C SER A 251 -0.50 -2.96 14.47
N ILE A 252 0.62 -2.35 14.87
CA ILE A 252 1.75 -2.09 13.97
C ILE A 252 2.41 -3.37 13.47
N SER A 253 2.52 -4.39 14.32
CA SER A 253 3.15 -5.67 13.97
C SER A 253 2.31 -6.51 13.01
N LEU A 254 0.98 -6.41 13.10
CA LEU A 254 0.09 -7.05 12.13
C LEU A 254 0.10 -6.29 10.80
N LEU A 255 0.09 -4.95 10.88
CA LEU A 255 0.15 -4.11 9.70
C LEU A 255 1.45 -4.36 8.92
N GLU A 256 2.61 -4.44 9.58
CA GLU A 256 3.87 -4.71 8.91
C GLU A 256 3.90 -6.05 8.16
N LYS A 257 3.29 -7.10 8.72
CA LYS A 257 3.21 -8.40 8.04
C LYS A 257 2.32 -8.41 6.81
N THR A 258 1.37 -7.47 6.74
CA THR A 258 0.25 -7.54 5.79
C THR A 258 0.16 -6.34 4.86
N TYR A 259 0.84 -5.21 5.11
CA TYR A 259 0.60 -3.93 4.42
C TYR A 259 0.73 -4.02 2.90
N GLN A 260 1.63 -4.86 2.40
CA GLN A 260 1.82 -5.06 0.96
C GLN A 260 0.62 -5.74 0.28
N ALA A 261 -0.16 -6.54 1.01
CA ALA A 261 -1.36 -7.20 0.52
C ALA A 261 -2.63 -6.34 0.69
N ILE A 262 -2.54 -5.20 1.39
CA ILE A 262 -3.68 -4.34 1.65
C ILE A 262 -3.99 -3.54 0.38
N PRO A 263 -5.24 -3.58 -0.12
CA PRO A 263 -5.62 -2.80 -1.29
C PRO A 263 -5.33 -1.30 -1.12
N ARG A 264 -4.91 -0.63 -2.19
CA ARG A 264 -4.58 0.81 -2.18
C ARG A 264 -5.75 1.67 -1.71
N ASP A 265 -6.97 1.33 -2.11
CA ASP A 265 -8.20 2.01 -1.68
C ASP A 265 -8.44 1.93 -0.18
N VAL A 266 -7.87 0.94 0.50
CA VAL A 266 -7.95 0.77 1.95
C VAL A 266 -6.75 1.45 2.61
N LEU A 267 -5.54 1.16 2.14
CA LEU A 267 -4.30 1.60 2.77
C LEU A 267 -4.11 3.11 2.68
N ASP A 268 -4.41 3.75 1.55
CA ASP A 268 -4.17 5.19 1.33
C ASP A 268 -5.04 6.10 2.22
N PRO A 269 -6.35 5.86 2.44
CA PRO A 269 -7.16 6.64 3.38
C PRO A 269 -7.14 6.12 4.82
N ALA A 270 -6.44 5.01 5.11
CA ALA A 270 -6.43 4.39 6.43
C ALA A 270 -5.89 5.30 7.55
N ILE A 271 -6.43 5.09 8.75
CA ILE A 271 -6.00 5.73 10.01
C ILE A 271 -5.25 4.68 10.85
N PHE A 272 -4.08 5.07 11.36
CA PHE A 272 -3.22 4.21 12.16
C PHE A 272 -3.22 4.71 13.61
N ILE A 273 -3.56 3.84 14.55
CA ILE A 273 -3.58 4.17 15.98
C ILE A 273 -2.87 3.04 16.74
N PHE A 274 -1.66 3.29 17.21
CA PHE A 274 -0.82 2.23 17.77
C PHE A 274 -0.56 2.40 19.27
N ASP A 275 -0.60 1.29 20.03
CA ASP A 275 -0.08 1.24 21.42
C ASP A 275 1.45 1.17 21.45
N ALA A 276 2.10 2.13 20.81
CA ALA A 276 3.55 2.21 20.74
C ALA A 276 4.01 3.65 20.95
N ASP A 277 5.25 3.79 21.42
CA ASP A 277 5.96 5.06 21.37
C ASP A 277 6.63 5.16 20.00
N ARG A 278 6.53 6.33 19.38
CA ARG A 278 7.21 6.65 18.13
C ARG A 278 8.71 6.34 18.20
N LYS A 279 9.36 6.64 19.33
CA LYS A 279 10.79 6.39 19.53
C LYS A 279 11.15 4.91 19.43
N TRP A 280 10.27 4.02 19.88
CA TRP A 280 10.52 2.58 19.80
C TRP A 280 10.55 2.08 18.36
N VAL A 281 9.84 2.75 17.46
CA VAL A 281 9.70 2.34 16.05
C VAL A 281 10.84 2.91 15.20
N PHE A 282 11.25 4.15 15.43
CA PHE A 282 12.19 4.87 14.55
C PHE A 282 13.63 4.98 15.09
N ASP A 283 13.85 4.85 16.40
CA ASP A 283 15.19 5.01 16.94
C ASP A 283 16.06 3.77 16.66
N LYS A 284 17.37 3.98 16.53
CA LYS A 284 18.32 2.87 16.40
C LYS A 284 18.47 2.17 17.75
N HIS A 285 18.22 0.86 17.78
CA HIS A 285 18.29 0.07 19.00
C HIS A 285 19.62 -0.67 19.16
N ASN A 286 20.23 -0.55 20.34
CA ASN A 286 21.43 -1.30 20.69
C ASN A 286 21.10 -2.78 20.97
N VAL A 287 22.08 -3.67 20.76
CA VAL A 287 21.93 -5.13 20.98
C VAL A 287 21.43 -5.47 22.39
N LEU A 288 21.83 -4.71 23.42
CA LEU A 288 21.38 -4.90 24.80
C LEU A 288 19.92 -4.47 25.03
N GLN A 289 19.44 -3.45 24.31
CA GLN A 289 18.02 -3.05 24.36
C GLN A 289 17.12 -4.09 23.71
N LYS A 290 17.64 -4.83 22.71
CA LYS A 290 16.93 -5.95 22.05
C LYS A 290 16.66 -7.14 22.99
N GLN A 291 17.40 -7.27 24.10
CA GLN A 291 17.21 -8.38 25.05
C GLN A 291 16.14 -8.09 26.12
N GLN A 292 15.86 -6.82 26.41
CA GLN A 292 14.95 -6.40 27.48
C GLN A 292 13.59 -5.90 26.96
N PHE A 293 13.51 -5.54 25.68
CA PHE A 293 12.32 -4.97 25.06
C PHE A 293 11.66 -5.93 24.07
N ASP A 294 10.36 -5.76 23.86
CA ASP A 294 9.59 -6.60 22.93
C ASP A 294 10.09 -6.41 21.48
N TYR A 295 10.76 -7.43 20.95
CA TYR A 295 11.41 -7.42 19.63
C TYR A 295 10.45 -7.04 18.48
N ARG A 296 9.14 -7.20 18.70
CA ARG A 296 8.06 -6.88 17.75
C ARG A 296 8.04 -5.43 17.24
N TYR A 297 8.79 -4.51 17.86
CA TYR A 297 8.82 -3.09 17.48
C TYR A 297 10.18 -2.60 16.96
N MET A 298 11.20 -3.46 16.85
CA MET A 298 12.60 -3.00 16.74
C MET A 298 13.31 -3.25 15.39
N CYS A 299 12.69 -3.97 14.45
CA CYS A 299 13.30 -4.30 13.15
C CYS A 299 12.26 -4.24 12.03
N PHE A 300 11.71 -3.07 11.77
CA PHE A 300 10.83 -2.88 10.61
C PHE A 300 11.65 -2.58 9.36
N GLU A 301 11.12 -3.02 8.21
CA GLU A 301 11.68 -2.67 6.90
C GLU A 301 11.65 -1.14 6.68
N ASP A 302 12.67 -0.61 6.01
CA ASP A 302 12.79 0.83 5.75
C ASP A 302 11.58 1.38 4.96
N ASP A 303 11.05 0.60 4.02
CA ASP A 303 9.86 0.99 3.26
C ASP A 303 8.59 1.05 4.12
N PHE A 304 8.48 0.16 5.12
CA PHE A 304 7.39 0.22 6.09
C PHE A 304 7.50 1.45 7.00
N LEU A 305 8.71 1.75 7.48
CA LEU A 305 8.97 2.96 8.28
C LEU A 305 8.67 4.24 7.49
N GLU A 306 8.94 4.24 6.19
CA GLU A 306 8.67 5.38 5.31
C GLU A 306 7.18 5.53 5.01
N LEU A 307 6.43 4.43 4.86
CA LEU A 307 4.96 4.45 4.83
C LEU A 307 4.41 5.10 6.11
N LEU A 308 4.90 4.70 7.29
CA LEU A 308 4.48 5.29 8.56
C LEU A 308 4.80 6.78 8.64
N THR A 309 6.00 7.17 8.19
CA THR A 309 6.42 8.58 8.16
C THR A 309 5.52 9.40 7.24
N LEU A 310 5.21 8.90 6.04
CA LEU A 310 4.29 9.55 5.11
C LEU A 310 2.90 9.71 5.73
N LYS A 311 2.40 8.66 6.40
CA LYS A 311 1.11 8.69 7.09
C LYS A 311 1.09 9.66 8.27
N GLU A 312 2.19 9.77 9.00
CA GLU A 312 2.36 10.73 10.09
C GLU A 312 2.34 12.17 9.56
N GLU A 313 3.04 12.45 8.46
CA GLU A 313 3.00 13.77 7.79
C GLU A 313 1.60 14.15 7.27
N LEU A 314 0.80 13.16 6.87
CA LEU A 314 -0.60 13.33 6.50
C LEU A 314 -1.53 13.52 7.71
N GLY A 315 -1.03 13.38 8.94
CA GLY A 315 -1.85 13.47 10.15
C GLY A 315 -2.78 12.26 10.33
N LEU A 316 -2.39 11.09 9.82
CA LEU A 316 -3.18 9.85 9.87
C LEU A 316 -2.58 8.79 10.80
N VAL A 317 -1.56 9.14 11.58
CA VAL A 317 -0.94 8.25 12.59
C VAL A 317 -1.08 8.87 13.97
N PHE A 318 -1.52 8.07 14.92
CA PHE A 318 -1.55 8.42 16.33
C PHE A 318 -0.77 7.40 17.17
N TRP A 319 0.22 7.90 17.90
CA TRP A 319 1.00 7.15 18.88
C TRP A 319 0.36 7.30 20.25
N PHE A 320 -0.18 6.20 20.80
CA PHE A 320 -0.84 6.25 22.09
C PHE A 320 0.15 6.43 23.26
N ARG A 321 1.37 5.89 23.12
CA ARG A 321 2.45 6.08 24.11
C ARG A 321 3.37 7.23 23.70
N PRO A 322 4.01 7.91 24.67
CA PRO A 322 4.06 7.60 26.11
C PRO A 322 2.88 8.11 26.93
N ALA A 323 2.06 9.02 26.38
CA ALA A 323 1.07 9.76 27.17
C ALA A 323 -0.14 8.93 27.64
N LYS A 324 -0.49 7.85 26.91
CA LYS A 324 -1.67 6.99 27.16
C LYS A 324 -2.96 7.78 27.38
N ASN A 325 -3.19 8.78 26.52
CA ASN A 325 -4.24 9.76 26.74
C ASN A 325 -5.33 9.67 25.65
N TYR A 326 -6.52 9.24 26.08
CA TYR A 326 -7.70 9.13 25.22
C TYR A 326 -8.31 10.46 24.78
N GLU A 327 -8.10 11.56 25.51
CA GLU A 327 -8.52 12.90 25.10
C GLU A 327 -7.68 13.41 23.92
N LYS A 328 -6.37 13.11 23.93
CA LYS A 328 -5.49 13.38 22.79
C LYS A 328 -5.90 12.57 21.57
N LEU A 329 -6.25 11.29 21.76
CA LEU A 329 -6.77 10.46 20.67
C LEU A 329 -8.09 11.02 20.12
N SER A 330 -8.99 11.46 21.01
CA SER A 330 -10.25 12.11 20.64
C SER A 330 -10.01 13.37 19.80
N SER A 331 -9.09 14.23 20.25
CA SER A 331 -8.72 15.46 19.54
C SER A 331 -8.10 15.17 18.16
N PHE A 332 -7.23 14.16 18.09
CA PHE A 332 -6.65 13.68 16.83
C PHE A 332 -7.73 13.26 15.83
N LEU A 333 -8.71 12.46 16.26
CA LEU A 333 -9.81 12.03 15.38
C LEU A 333 -10.62 13.22 14.87
N THR A 334 -10.94 14.18 15.75
CA THR A 334 -11.70 15.39 15.34
C THR A 334 -10.94 16.30 14.37
N ALA A 335 -9.65 16.09 14.14
CA ALA A 335 -8.89 16.80 13.12
C ALA A 335 -9.03 16.16 11.73
N ILE A 336 -9.55 14.94 11.62
CA ILE A 336 -9.64 14.17 10.39
C ILE A 336 -11.04 14.29 9.79
N ASP A 337 -11.09 14.54 8.48
CA ASP A 337 -12.34 14.55 7.70
C ASP A 337 -12.81 13.12 7.40
N ASP A 338 -14.08 12.85 7.68
CA ASP A 338 -14.79 11.64 7.32
C ASP A 338 -15.32 11.75 5.88
N PRO A 339 -14.79 10.95 4.94
CA PRO A 339 -15.22 10.96 3.55
C PRO A 339 -16.65 10.45 3.31
N VAL A 340 -17.29 9.80 4.29
CA VAL A 340 -18.67 9.32 4.17
C VAL A 340 -19.66 10.41 4.56
N THR A 341 -19.39 11.12 5.65
CA THR A 341 -20.28 12.18 6.18
C THR A 341 -19.90 13.58 5.70
N GLU A 342 -18.74 13.73 5.05
CA GLU A 342 -18.15 15.01 4.61
C GLU A 342 -17.96 16.01 5.76
N ARG A 343 -17.87 15.49 6.98
CA ARG A 343 -17.64 16.25 8.22
C ARG A 343 -16.46 15.66 8.96
N LYS A 344 -15.95 16.38 9.96
CA LYS A 344 -14.92 15.83 10.86
C LYS A 344 -15.48 14.64 11.65
N LEU A 345 -14.61 13.68 11.96
CA LEU A 345 -14.97 12.58 12.85
C LEU A 345 -15.42 13.13 14.22
N ASN A 346 -16.36 12.42 14.84
CA ASN A 346 -16.87 12.74 16.15
C ASN A 346 -15.82 12.48 17.24
N PRO A 347 -15.84 13.27 18.32
CA PRO A 347 -15.02 13.01 19.49
C PRO A 347 -15.38 11.68 20.14
N LEU A 348 -14.41 11.06 20.81
CA LEU A 348 -14.61 9.81 21.52
C LEU A 348 -15.58 9.97 22.69
N ILE A 349 -16.37 8.91 22.93
CA ILE A 349 -17.22 8.80 24.12
C ILE A 349 -16.32 8.42 25.30
N LEU A 350 -15.77 9.41 26.01
CA LEU A 350 -14.87 9.15 27.15
C LEU A 350 -15.56 9.09 28.51
N LYS A 351 -16.76 9.69 28.63
CA LYS A 351 -17.51 9.71 29.89
C LYS A 351 -18.09 8.32 30.17
N GLU A 352 -17.64 7.67 31.23
CA GLU A 352 -18.14 6.36 31.67
C GLU A 352 -19.66 6.32 31.84
N THR A 353 -20.25 7.40 32.36
CA THR A 353 -21.70 7.51 32.55
C THR A 353 -22.48 7.38 31.25
N LYS A 354 -21.90 7.78 30.11
CA LYS A 354 -22.53 7.60 28.79
C LYS A 354 -22.54 6.12 28.40
N TRP A 355 -21.46 5.38 28.63
CA TRP A 355 -21.38 3.94 28.33
C TRP A 355 -22.42 3.12 29.09
N LEU A 356 -22.71 3.50 30.33
CA LEU A 356 -23.76 2.87 31.13
C LEU A 356 -25.19 3.10 30.58
N THR A 357 -25.36 4.06 29.67
CA THR A 357 -26.65 4.39 29.03
C THR A 357 -26.77 3.89 27.58
N LEU A 358 -25.72 3.27 27.03
CA LEU A 358 -25.73 2.70 25.68
C LEU A 358 -26.45 1.33 25.69
N CYS A 359 -27.33 1.13 24.68
CA CYS A 359 -28.27 0.02 24.47
C CYS A 359 -29.42 -0.19 25.44
N GLY A 360 -30.64 -0.13 24.88
CA GLY A 360 -31.65 -1.19 24.94
C GLY A 360 -32.23 -1.64 26.29
N VAL A 361 -33.40 -2.29 26.26
CA VAL A 361 -34.16 -2.74 27.44
C VAL A 361 -33.35 -3.69 28.36
N ASN A 362 -32.33 -4.38 27.82
CA ASN A 362 -31.50 -5.36 28.55
C ASN A 362 -30.01 -4.96 28.71
N GLY A 363 -29.57 -3.76 28.27
CA GLY A 363 -28.15 -3.39 28.26
C GLY A 363 -27.27 -4.27 27.34
N TRP A 364 -25.98 -3.93 27.15
CA TRP A 364 -25.05 -4.72 26.32
C TRP A 364 -24.80 -6.15 26.84
N GLU A 365 -24.88 -6.32 28.16
CA GLU A 365 -24.61 -7.59 28.84
C GLU A 365 -25.88 -8.43 29.06
N GLY A 366 -27.03 -8.00 28.53
CA GLY A 366 -28.31 -8.71 28.67
C GLY A 366 -28.94 -8.63 30.07
N LYS A 367 -28.35 -7.86 30.98
CA LYS A 367 -28.88 -7.62 32.34
C LYS A 367 -29.77 -6.37 32.34
N VAL A 368 -31.06 -6.57 32.59
CA VAL A 368 -32.02 -5.48 32.81
C VAL A 368 -31.58 -4.69 34.05
N ARG A 369 -30.98 -3.51 33.84
CA ARG A 369 -30.75 -2.57 34.95
C ARG A 369 -32.06 -1.85 35.25
N GLN A 370 -32.41 -1.65 36.51
CA GLN A 370 -33.61 -0.88 36.90
C GLN A 370 -33.21 0.54 37.32
N ASP A 371 -32.41 1.21 36.50
CA ASP A 371 -31.78 2.50 36.83
C ASP A 371 -32.54 3.73 36.30
N GLY A 372 -33.68 3.53 35.63
CA GLY A 372 -34.58 4.61 35.19
C GLY A 372 -34.01 5.56 34.11
N ARG A 373 -32.80 5.33 33.61
CA ARG A 373 -32.16 6.17 32.59
C ARG A 373 -32.72 5.88 31.20
N ARG A 374 -32.94 6.93 30.39
CA ARG A 374 -33.28 6.80 28.97
C ARG A 374 -32.13 6.11 28.23
N ARG A 375 -32.43 5.13 27.38
CA ARG A 375 -31.45 4.28 26.71
C ARG A 375 -31.45 4.50 25.22
N ASP A 376 -30.26 4.47 24.64
CA ASP A 376 -30.10 4.56 23.19
C ASP A 376 -30.19 3.15 22.57
N THR A 377 -31.32 2.85 21.93
CA THR A 377 -31.57 1.55 21.26
C THR A 377 -30.84 1.40 19.93
N SER A 378 -30.29 2.49 19.37
CA SER A 378 -29.63 2.46 18.05
C SER A 378 -28.20 1.90 18.11
N LYS A 379 -27.56 1.95 19.29
CA LYS A 379 -26.13 1.65 19.47
C LYS A 379 -25.86 0.24 19.96
N VAL A 380 -25.80 -0.72 19.03
CA VAL A 380 -25.55 -2.14 19.31
C VAL A 380 -24.03 -2.43 19.37
N PRO A 381 -23.56 -3.26 20.33
CA PRO A 381 -22.14 -3.62 20.44
C PRO A 381 -21.70 -4.48 19.25
N LYS A 382 -20.46 -4.27 18.76
CA LYS A 382 -19.93 -4.97 17.57
C LYS A 382 -18.72 -5.86 17.87
N PHE A 383 -17.77 -5.37 18.65
CA PHE A 383 -16.49 -5.99 19.00
C PHE A 383 -16.45 -6.50 20.45
N THR A 384 -17.14 -5.83 21.38
CA THR A 384 -17.28 -6.33 22.75
C THR A 384 -18.65 -6.02 23.36
N LYS A 385 -19.21 -7.01 24.07
CA LYS A 385 -20.48 -6.86 24.80
C LYS A 385 -20.28 -6.35 26.23
N SER A 386 -19.05 -6.28 26.72
CA SER A 386 -18.78 -5.86 28.11
C SER A 386 -18.52 -4.37 28.18
N VAL A 387 -19.45 -3.63 28.79
CA VAL A 387 -19.26 -2.21 29.10
C VAL A 387 -18.14 -2.04 30.13
N MET A 388 -18.04 -2.96 31.09
CA MET A 388 -17.00 -2.93 32.12
C MET A 388 -15.60 -2.96 31.49
N ARG A 389 -15.39 -3.80 30.47
CA ARG A 389 -14.11 -3.88 29.74
C ARG A 389 -13.72 -2.52 29.14
N ILE A 390 -14.67 -1.78 28.60
CA ILE A 390 -14.44 -0.45 28.02
C ILE A 390 -14.15 0.58 29.11
N THR A 391 -14.98 0.63 30.16
CA THR A 391 -14.79 1.60 31.25
C THR A 391 -13.50 1.35 32.01
N THR A 392 -13.16 0.10 32.33
CA THR A 392 -11.88 -0.25 32.95
C THR A 392 -10.71 0.12 32.04
N ASN A 393 -10.81 -0.10 30.73
CA ASN A 393 -9.76 0.27 29.78
C ASN A 393 -9.55 1.79 29.69
N LEU A 394 -10.62 2.59 29.79
CA LEU A 394 -10.54 4.05 29.89
C LEU A 394 -9.91 4.51 31.21
N GLN A 395 -10.33 3.91 32.34
CA GLN A 395 -9.83 4.23 33.68
C GLN A 395 -8.35 3.89 33.85
N SER A 396 -7.95 2.69 33.42
CA SER A 396 -6.57 2.21 33.52
C SER A 396 -5.65 2.81 32.45
N GLN A 397 -6.20 3.54 31.48
CA GLN A 397 -5.49 4.02 30.29
C GLN A 397 -4.77 2.88 29.55
N SER A 398 -5.30 1.66 29.60
CA SER A 398 -4.79 0.55 28.81
C SER A 398 -5.21 0.69 27.34
N PHE A 399 -4.61 -0.10 26.46
CA PHE A 399 -4.95 -0.14 25.04
C PHE A 399 -5.37 -1.55 24.64
N ASP A 400 -6.48 -2.01 25.20
CA ASP A 400 -7.08 -3.29 24.79
C ASP A 400 -7.79 -3.14 23.44
N TYR A 401 -7.33 -3.88 22.43
CA TYR A 401 -7.78 -3.72 21.05
C TYR A 401 -9.30 -3.80 20.89
N LEU A 402 -9.96 -4.77 21.52
CA LEU A 402 -11.41 -4.92 21.39
C LEU A 402 -12.18 -3.76 22.03
N ALA A 403 -11.72 -3.28 23.20
CA ALA A 403 -12.31 -2.10 23.85
C ALA A 403 -12.09 -0.83 23.01
N VAL A 404 -10.90 -0.66 22.41
CA VAL A 404 -10.58 0.49 21.56
C VAL A 404 -11.37 0.45 20.25
N GLN A 405 -11.51 -0.71 19.60
CA GLN A 405 -12.34 -0.87 18.40
C GLN A 405 -13.79 -0.48 18.67
N GLU A 406 -14.35 -0.95 19.78
CA GLU A 406 -15.71 -0.62 20.18
C GLU A 406 -15.87 0.87 20.49
N LEU A 407 -14.93 1.46 21.25
CA LEU A 407 -14.87 2.90 21.54
C LEU A 407 -14.87 3.75 20.26
N LEU A 408 -14.03 3.39 19.29
CA LEU A 408 -13.93 4.06 18.00
C LEU A 408 -15.22 3.92 17.19
N TYR A 409 -15.75 2.69 17.09
CA TYR A 409 -16.96 2.40 16.32
C TYR A 409 -18.21 3.10 16.86
N GLN A 410 -18.43 3.07 18.18
CA GLN A 410 -19.61 3.72 18.77
C GLN A 410 -19.56 5.24 18.69
N SER A 411 -18.35 5.81 18.59
CA SER A 411 -18.14 7.25 18.37
C SER A 411 -18.29 7.59 16.89
N ASN A 412 -17.80 6.72 16.00
CA ASN A 412 -17.73 6.91 14.55
C ASN A 412 -18.12 5.62 13.80
N PRO A 413 -19.42 5.37 13.58
CA PRO A 413 -19.90 4.12 12.98
C PRO A 413 -19.50 3.90 11.52
N THR A 414 -19.06 4.96 10.83
CA THR A 414 -18.58 4.92 9.45
C THR A 414 -17.20 4.30 9.32
N LEU A 415 -16.45 4.18 10.42
CA LEU A 415 -15.13 3.56 10.44
C LEU A 415 -15.21 2.04 10.27
N LEU A 416 -14.35 1.52 9.42
CA LEU A 416 -14.08 0.10 9.27
C LEU A 416 -12.83 -0.26 10.07
N PHE A 417 -12.69 -1.55 10.38
CA PHE A 417 -11.58 -2.06 11.15
C PHE A 417 -10.92 -3.19 10.40
N ALA A 418 -9.60 -3.15 10.34
CA ALA A 418 -8.81 -4.24 9.81
C ALA A 418 -9.02 -5.50 10.68
N PRO A 419 -9.01 -6.70 10.08
CA PRO A 419 -8.97 -7.93 10.85
C PRO A 419 -7.73 -7.91 11.76
N LEU A 420 -7.90 -8.32 13.02
CA LEU A 420 -6.84 -8.40 14.03
C LEU A 420 -6.08 -9.73 13.96
#